data_AF-A0A662S371-F1
#
_entry.id   AF-A0A662S371-F1
#
_cell.length_a   1.000
_cell.length_b   1.000
_cell.length_c   1.000
_cell.angle_alpha   90.00
_cell.angle_beta   90.00
_cell.angle_gamma   90.00
#
_symmetry.space_group_name_H-M   'P 1'
#
loop_
_entity.id
_entity.type
_entity.pdbx_description
1 polymer ?
#
loop_
_entity_poly.entity_id
_entity_poly.type
_entity_poly.pdbx_seq_one_letter_code
_entity_poly.pdbx_strand_id
1 'polypeptide(L)' 'MRRKLENRMRLHLRIVSSVRKEVEGLLLFRLGVTDYMEGGLTVDEGVKVAMSLEKSGVDIINVSGGLCGSRPP' A
#
# COMPACT_ATOMS: atom_id res chain seq x y z
N MET A 1 16.59 -8.51 2.33
CA MET A 1 15.55 -8.05 1.38
C MET A 1 14.16 -7.93 2.02
N ARG A 2 13.61 -8.98 2.67
CA ARG A 2 12.26 -9.00 3.29
C ARG A 2 11.95 -7.83 4.26
N ARG A 3 12.93 -7.44 5.09
CA ARG A 3 12.79 -6.33 6.07
C ARG A 3 12.53 -4.95 5.44
N LYS A 4 12.90 -4.70 4.17
CA LYS A 4 12.76 -3.36 3.55
C LYS A 4 11.29 -3.05 3.25
N LEU A 5 10.55 -4.01 2.69
CA LEU A 5 9.13 -3.84 2.35
C LEU A 5 8.27 -3.73 3.62
N GLU A 6 8.50 -4.61 4.61
CA GLU A 6 7.83 -4.57 5.92
C GLU A 6 8.00 -3.21 6.62
N ASN A 7 9.22 -2.68 6.61
CA ASN A 7 9.49 -1.34 7.15
C ASN A 7 8.78 -0.23 6.36
N ARG A 8 8.71 -0.33 5.02
CA ARG A 8 8.01 0.64 4.16
C ARG A 8 6.50 0.65 4.42
N MET A 9 5.88 -0.52 4.58
CA MET A 9 4.42 -0.61 4.79
C MET A 9 3.98 -0.28 6.23
N ARG A 10 4.89 -0.36 7.21
CA ARG A 10 4.57 -0.21 8.65
C ARG A 10 3.74 1.04 8.98
N LEU A 11 4.05 2.19 8.37
CA LEU A 11 3.30 3.43 8.60
C LEU A 11 1.85 3.28 8.11
N HIS A 12 1.67 2.79 6.89
CA HIS A 12 0.35 2.59 6.29
C HIS A 12 -0.51 1.62 7.12
N LEU A 13 0.05 0.50 7.58
CA LEU A 13 -0.68 -0.46 8.40
C LEU A 13 -1.11 0.12 9.76
N ARG A 14 -0.26 0.95 10.38
CA ARG A 14 -0.62 1.67 11.62
C ARG A 14 -1.75 2.66 11.39
N ILE A 15 -1.69 3.42 10.29
CA ILE A 15 -2.75 4.37 9.92
C ILE A 15 -4.06 3.62 9.69
N VAL A 16 -4.05 2.56 8.89
CA VAL A 16 -5.23 1.73 8.63
C VAL A 16 -5.82 1.20 9.94
N SER A 17 -4.99 0.62 10.81
CA SER A 17 -5.47 0.09 12.09
C SER A 17 -6.07 1.16 13.00
N SER A 18 -5.51 2.36 13.03
CA SER A 18 -6.08 3.47 13.80
C SER A 18 -7.39 3.97 13.18
N VAL A 19 -7.42 4.22 11.88
CA VAL A 19 -8.63 4.72 11.18
C VAL A 19 -9.77 3.70 11.27
N ARG A 20 -9.46 2.40 11.14
CA ARG A 20 -10.46 1.34 11.20
C ARG A 20 -11.23 1.32 12.52
N LYS A 21 -10.62 1.74 13.63
CA LYS A 21 -11.26 1.84 14.95
C LYS A 21 -12.25 3.00 15.07
N GLU A 22 -12.11 4.03 14.23
CA GLU A 22 -12.89 5.27 14.31
C GLU A 22 -14.04 5.32 13.28
N VAL A 23 -14.12 4.34 12.37
CA VAL A 23 -15.08 4.34 11.27
C VAL A 23 -15.85 3.02 11.24
N GLU A 24 -17.15 3.07 10.95
CA GLU A 24 -18.02 1.88 10.84
C GLU A 24 -18.34 1.50 9.37
N GLY A 25 -17.97 2.36 8.41
CA GLY A 25 -18.23 2.15 6.98
C GLY A 25 -17.11 1.44 6.22
N LEU A 26 -17.22 1.42 4.88
CA LEU A 26 -16.14 0.91 4.02
C LEU A 26 -14.89 1.76 4.17
N LEU A 27 -13.75 1.11 4.40
CA LEU A 27 -12.43 1.72 4.38
C LEU A 27 -11.74 1.39 3.06
N LEU A 28 -11.45 2.42 2.28
CA LEU A 28 -10.77 2.32 1.00
C LEU A 28 -9.31 2.74 1.16
N PHE A 29 -8.40 1.99 0.54
CA PHE A 29 -6.99 2.37 0.42
C PHE A 29 -6.59 2.45 -1.04
N ARG A 30 -6.07 3.61 -1.47
CA ARG A 30 -5.52 3.77 -2.82
C ARG A 30 -4.06 3.35 -2.85
N LEU A 31 -3.75 2.28 -3.59
CA LEU A 31 -2.42 1.70 -3.68
C LEU A 31 -1.87 1.83 -5.09
N GLY A 32 -0.73 2.52 -5.22
CA GLY A 32 0.14 2.39 -6.39
C GLY A 32 0.83 1.03 -6.34
N VAL A 33 0.43 0.09 -7.21
CA VAL A 33 0.90 -1.31 -7.11
C VAL A 33 2.29 -1.52 -7.70
N THR A 34 2.78 -0.57 -8.50
CA THR A 34 4.14 -0.57 -9.02
C THR A 34 4.57 0.84 -9.42
N ASP A 35 5.84 1.18 -9.19
CA ASP A 35 6.38 2.50 -9.53
C ASP A 35 6.97 2.56 -10.96
N TYR A 36 7.00 1.47 -11.73
CA TYR A 36 7.58 1.43 -13.08
C TYR A 36 9.01 1.99 -13.20
N MET A 37 9.79 1.94 -12.12
CA MET A 37 11.15 2.49 -12.07
C MET A 37 12.09 1.57 -11.31
N GLU A 38 13.39 1.63 -11.63
CA GLU A 38 14.42 0.91 -10.90
C GLU A 38 14.44 1.33 -9.43
N GLY A 39 14.52 0.34 -8.53
CA GLY A 39 14.48 0.56 -7.08
C GLY A 39 13.10 0.94 -6.51
N GLY A 40 12.09 1.09 -7.38
CA GLY A 40 10.69 1.31 -7.01
C GLY A 40 9.99 0.05 -6.51
N LEU A 41 8.71 0.19 -6.16
CA LEU A 41 7.84 -0.94 -5.81
C LEU A 41 7.55 -1.79 -7.06
N THR A 42 7.69 -3.10 -6.95
CA THR A 42 7.30 -4.06 -7.99
C THR A 42 5.86 -4.53 -7.80
N VAL A 43 5.23 -5.07 -8.85
CA VAL A 43 3.85 -5.62 -8.76
C VAL A 43 3.74 -6.70 -7.69
N ASP A 44 4.71 -7.63 -7.61
CA ASP A 44 4.72 -8.69 -6.59
C ASP A 44 4.81 -8.15 -5.16
N GLU A 45 5.57 -7.07 -4.96
CA GLU A 45 5.61 -6.38 -3.68
C GLU A 45 4.29 -5.64 -3.41
N GLY A 46 3.71 -5.01 -4.43
CA GLY A 46 2.40 -4.37 -4.37
C GLY A 46 1.28 -5.33 -3.96
N VAL A 47 1.26 -6.55 -4.50
CA VAL A 47 0.31 -7.60 -4.10
C VAL A 47 0.48 -7.97 -2.63
N LYS A 48 1.72 -8.10 -2.13
CA LYS A 48 1.98 -8.37 -0.70
C LYS A 48 1.49 -7.22 0.19
N VAL A 49 1.65 -5.98 -0.26
CA VAL A 49 1.13 -4.79 0.45
C VAL A 49 -0.39 -4.81 0.48
N ALA A 50 -1.05 -5.09 -0.66
CA ALA A 50 -2.50 -5.20 -0.75
C ALA A 50 -3.07 -6.26 0.22
N MET A 51 -2.46 -7.45 0.26
CA MET A 51 -2.85 -8.51 1.21
C MET A 51 -2.64 -8.10 2.67
N SER A 52 -1.63 -7.28 2.97
CA SER A 52 -1.37 -6.82 4.33
C SER A 52 -2.37 -5.74 4.76
N LEU A 53 -2.79 -4.90 3.82
CA LEU A 53 -3.82 -3.88 4.02
C LEU A 53 -5.20 -4.50 4.24
N GLU A 54 -5.57 -5.50 3.44
CA GLU A 54 -6.80 -6.28 3.60
C GLU A 54 -6.88 -6.90 5.00
N LYS A 55 -5.83 -7.63 5.43
CA LYS A 55 -5.72 -8.17 6.79
C LYS A 55 -5.80 -7.12 7.91
N SER A 56 -5.52 -5.85 7.61
CA SER A 56 -5.57 -4.75 8.58
C SER A 56 -6.95 -4.07 8.63
N GLY A 57 -7.91 -4.52 7.81
CA GLY A 57 -9.28 -4.01 7.80
C GLY A 57 -9.62 -3.04 6.66
N VAL A 58 -8.83 -3.03 5.59
CA VAL A 58 -9.20 -2.33 4.34
C VAL A 58 -10.18 -3.19 3.55
N ASP A 59 -11.33 -2.64 3.21
CA ASP A 59 -12.40 -3.33 2.50
C ASP A 59 -12.20 -3.30 0.97
N ILE A 60 -11.66 -2.20 0.45
CA ILE A 60 -11.42 -2.02 -1.00
C ILE A 60 -10.03 -1.44 -1.24
N ILE A 61 -9.27 -2.13 -2.10
CA ILE A 61 -8.01 -1.63 -2.65
C ILE A 61 -8.29 -0.94 -3.97
N ASN A 62 -8.19 0.39 -3.98
CA ASN A 62 -8.25 1.19 -5.21
C ASN A 62 -6.87 1.18 -5.87
N VAL A 63 -6.73 0.43 -6.96
CA VAL A 63 -5.45 0.17 -7.63
C VAL A 63 -5.11 1.30 -8.61
N SER A 64 -3.89 1.82 -8.50
CA SER A 64 -3.29 2.72 -9.51
C SER A 64 -1.86 2.31 -9.85
N GLY A 65 -1.25 3.04 -10.79
CA GLY A 65 0.20 3.14 -10.89
C GLY A 65 0.79 3.89 -9.70
N GLY A 66 2.06 3.61 -9.38
CA GLY A 66 2.87 4.32 -8.41
C GLY A 66 3.31 5.69 -8.93
N LEU A 67 4.21 6.34 -8.20
CA LEU A 67 4.56 7.74 -8.48
C LEU A 67 5.56 7.90 -9.63
N CYS A 68 6.21 6.82 -10.10
CA CYS A 68 7.23 6.86 -11.16
C CYS A 68 8.39 7.85 -10.90
N GLY A 69 8.62 8.20 -9.63
CA GLY A 69 9.60 9.21 -9.21
C GLY A 69 9.06 10.65 -9.26
N SER A 70 9.92 11.63 -8.99
CA SER A 70 9.53 13.05 -9.01
C SER A 70 9.51 13.68 -10.41
N ARG A 71 9.93 12.91 -11.43
CA ARG A 71 10.02 13.33 -12.83
C ARG A 71 9.59 12.17 -13.74
N PRO A 72 8.29 11.88 -13.81
CA PRO A 72 7.78 10.92 -14.79
C PRO A 72 8.07 11.41 -16.22
N PRO A 73 8.20 10.49 -17.21
CA PRO A 73 8.39 10.84 -18.61
C PRO A 73 7.23 11.66 -19.21
#